data_AF-E1NRQ3-F1
#
_entry.id   AF-E1NRQ3-F1
#
_cell.length_a   1.000
_cell.length_b   1.000
_cell.length_c   1.000
_cell.angle_alpha   90.00
_cell.angle_beta   90.00
_cell.angle_gamma   90.00
#
_symmetry.space_group_name_H-M   'P 1'
#
loop_
_entity.id
_entity.type
_entity.pdbx_description
1 polymer ?
#
loop_
_entity_poly.entity_id
_entity_poly.type
_entity_poly.pdbx_seq_one_letter_code
_entity_poly.pdbx_strand_id
1 'polypeptide(L)'
;MPIIKELLTYLGIKSYELSNYEADDILGTMAKMGTDLGFEVTIVTGDRDLTQLAGEHVTVMVTKKGVNDLEIYTPKHMQEVYGVTPKQFIDVKALMGDASDNYPGVEKVGAKTASKLINQYGSVENLYEKIAQVKASKIKEYLIRDKNNAILGKKLATIDCTSPVDLKIDDLELQAQQLTQLRSFYERLGFKKFLSELPDVEEIDNKVQDECHYEILDKDNLSEIFATDFDHISFNLEMIGDNYHLAQYAGFSVKIKQKIYVCDDVTLLQEAPLKKILEDKNIAKQVFDLKRNYVGLQRLGITLFNVTDDIMLASYIADSENNAGDLGVLANSYQEFYVQS
;
A
#
# COMPACT_ATOMS: atom_id res chain seq x y z
N MET A 1 -2.32 6.91 -5.92
CA MET A 1 -2.64 6.00 -4.79
C MET A 1 -1.97 4.61 -4.81
N PRO A 2 -0.97 4.27 -5.66
CA PRO A 2 -0.46 2.88 -5.68
C PRO A 2 0.21 2.48 -4.36
N ILE A 3 0.99 3.38 -3.75
CA ILE A 3 1.72 3.14 -2.49
C ILE A 3 0.79 2.75 -1.32
N ILE A 4 -0.40 3.36 -1.21
CA ILE A 4 -1.35 3.04 -0.14
C ILE A 4 -1.94 1.64 -0.35
N LYS A 5 -2.24 1.26 -1.60
CA LYS A 5 -2.75 -0.08 -1.90
C LYS A 5 -1.71 -1.17 -1.61
N GLU A 6 -0.44 -0.91 -1.90
CA GLU A 6 0.67 -1.79 -1.52
C GLU A 6 0.71 -1.95 0.00
N LEU A 7 0.70 -0.85 0.76
CA LEU A 7 0.68 -0.89 2.22
C LEU A 7 -0.51 -1.71 2.76
N LEU A 8 -1.72 -1.45 2.27
CA LEU A 8 -2.92 -2.20 2.70
C LEU A 8 -2.76 -3.70 2.42
N THR A 9 -2.25 -4.06 1.24
CA THR A 9 -1.97 -5.45 0.86
C THR A 9 -1.00 -6.11 1.84
N TYR A 10 0.10 -5.43 2.18
CA TYR A 10 1.09 -5.97 3.11
C TYR A 10 0.60 -6.00 4.56
N LEU A 11 -0.33 -5.12 4.93
CA LEU A 11 -1.04 -5.16 6.22
C LEU A 11 -2.13 -6.25 6.28
N GLY A 12 -2.38 -6.99 5.19
CA GLY A 12 -3.44 -7.99 5.10
C GLY A 12 -4.85 -7.39 4.98
N ILE A 13 -4.95 -6.11 4.63
CA ILE A 13 -6.20 -5.37 4.48
C ILE A 13 -6.60 -5.34 3.00
N LYS A 14 -7.82 -5.78 2.71
CA LYS A 14 -8.36 -5.76 1.35
C LYS A 14 -8.77 -4.35 0.94
N SER A 15 -8.44 -3.96 -0.28
CA SER A 15 -8.95 -2.74 -0.91
C SER A 15 -9.81 -3.11 -2.11
N TYR A 16 -10.83 -2.30 -2.39
CA TYR A 16 -11.76 -2.53 -3.49
C TYR A 16 -12.02 -1.22 -4.23
N GLU A 17 -12.20 -1.31 -5.53
CA GLU A 17 -12.56 -0.20 -6.39
C GLU A 17 -13.55 -0.65 -7.45
N LEU A 18 -14.50 0.22 -7.79
CA LEU A 18 -15.52 -0.04 -8.78
C LEU A 18 -15.63 1.16 -9.72
N SER A 19 -15.53 0.91 -11.02
CA SER A 19 -15.55 1.98 -12.02
C SER A 19 -16.92 2.65 -12.09
N ASN A 20 -16.94 3.99 -12.12
CA ASN A 20 -18.14 4.83 -12.16
C ASN A 20 -19.00 4.84 -10.87
N TYR A 21 -18.46 4.36 -9.76
CA TYR A 21 -19.11 4.41 -8.44
C TYR A 21 -18.19 5.13 -7.45
N GLU A 22 -18.79 5.84 -6.49
CA GLU A 22 -18.04 6.50 -5.43
C GLU A 22 -17.73 5.52 -4.30
N ALA A 23 -16.71 5.84 -3.49
CA ALA A 23 -16.35 5.03 -2.34
C ALA A 23 -17.51 4.95 -1.33
N ASP A 24 -18.32 6.01 -1.24
CA ASP A 24 -19.44 6.12 -0.32
C ASP A 24 -20.56 5.12 -0.66
N ASP A 25 -20.84 4.92 -1.96
CA ASP A 25 -21.82 3.94 -2.44
C ASP A 25 -21.35 2.49 -2.19
N ILE A 26 -20.05 2.24 -2.38
CA ILE A 26 -19.43 0.95 -2.04
C ILE A 26 -19.55 0.71 -0.53
N LEU A 27 -19.21 1.69 0.30
CA LEU A 27 -19.34 1.59 1.76
C LEU A 27 -20.78 1.37 2.20
N GLY A 28 -21.74 2.10 1.61
CA GLY A 28 -23.17 1.92 1.88
C GLY A 28 -23.67 0.53 1.54
N THR A 29 -23.27 0.01 0.38
CA THR A 29 -23.62 -1.35 -0.07
C THR A 29 -23.00 -2.40 0.84
N MET A 30 -21.71 -2.29 1.16
CA MET A 30 -21.01 -3.24 2.03
C MET A 30 -21.53 -3.22 3.48
N ALA A 31 -21.87 -2.03 4.00
CA ALA A 31 -22.47 -1.91 5.32
C ALA A 31 -23.81 -2.62 5.40
N LYS A 32 -24.67 -2.40 4.39
CA LYS A 32 -25.96 -3.10 4.29
C LYS A 32 -25.78 -4.61 4.22
N MET A 33 -24.89 -5.10 3.35
CA MET A 33 -24.58 -6.54 3.22
C MET A 33 -24.10 -7.14 4.55
N GLY A 34 -23.22 -6.45 5.27
CA GLY A 34 -22.74 -6.88 6.58
C GLY A 34 -23.88 -6.98 7.60
N THR A 35 -24.73 -5.96 7.68
CA THR A 35 -25.88 -5.97 8.62
C THR A 35 -26.92 -7.02 8.27
N ASP A 36 -27.18 -7.29 6.99
CA ASP A 36 -28.11 -8.32 6.54
C ASP A 36 -27.61 -9.73 6.93
N LEU A 37 -26.29 -9.89 7.10
CA LEU A 37 -25.64 -11.11 7.61
C LEU A 37 -25.47 -11.11 9.14
N GLY A 38 -25.95 -10.10 9.85
CA GLY A 38 -25.92 -10.00 11.31
C GLY A 38 -24.61 -9.49 11.90
N PHE A 39 -23.75 -8.85 11.11
CA PHE A 39 -22.54 -8.20 11.62
C PHE A 39 -22.84 -6.80 12.19
N GLU A 40 -22.05 -6.44 13.21
CA GLU A 40 -21.92 -5.05 13.65
C GLU A 40 -20.91 -4.33 12.77
N VAL A 41 -21.34 -3.29 12.06
CA VAL A 41 -20.54 -2.58 11.07
C VAL A 41 -20.06 -1.24 11.61
N THR A 42 -18.76 -0.97 11.47
CA THR A 42 -18.17 0.34 11.73
C THR A 42 -17.64 0.95 10.44
N ILE A 43 -18.15 2.11 10.06
CA ILE A 43 -17.64 2.91 8.94
C ILE A 43 -16.72 3.98 9.51
N VAL A 44 -15.47 4.06 9.05
CA VAL A 44 -14.52 5.12 9.43
C VAL A 44 -14.29 6.03 8.23
N THR A 45 -14.58 7.32 8.36
CA THR A 45 -14.53 8.26 7.24
C THR A 45 -14.25 9.69 7.68
N GLY A 46 -13.82 10.54 6.74
CA GLY A 46 -13.80 11.99 6.91
C GLY A 46 -15.11 12.65 6.46
N ASP A 47 -15.94 11.94 5.69
CA ASP A 47 -17.18 12.46 5.14
C ASP A 47 -18.33 12.31 6.15
N ARG A 48 -19.04 13.41 6.38
CA ARG A 48 -20.20 13.43 7.28
C ARG A 48 -21.45 12.90 6.59
N ASP A 49 -21.47 12.74 5.28
CA ASP A 49 -22.66 12.36 4.55
C ASP A 49 -22.98 10.88 4.75
N LEU A 50 -21.95 10.08 4.98
CA LEU A 50 -22.05 8.69 5.44
C LEU A 50 -22.73 8.54 6.81
N THR A 51 -22.86 9.61 7.62
CA THR A 51 -23.64 9.54 8.88
C THR A 51 -25.11 9.21 8.65
N GLN A 52 -25.64 9.38 7.42
CA GLN A 52 -26.97 8.93 7.04
C GLN A 52 -27.16 7.40 7.17
N LEU A 53 -26.06 6.64 7.12
CA LEU A 53 -26.06 5.18 7.25
C LEU A 53 -26.07 4.70 8.70
N ALA A 54 -25.87 5.60 9.68
CA ALA A 54 -25.88 5.22 11.09
C ALA A 54 -27.23 4.57 11.47
N GLY A 55 -27.16 3.43 12.15
CA GLY A 55 -28.31 2.57 12.41
C GLY A 55 -28.19 1.83 13.74
N GLU A 56 -28.98 0.77 13.89
CA GLU A 56 -28.87 -0.12 15.05
C GLU A 56 -27.57 -0.93 15.03
N HIS A 57 -27.22 -1.48 13.86
CA HIS A 57 -26.02 -2.30 13.63
C HIS A 57 -24.91 -1.58 12.83
N VAL A 58 -25.06 -0.27 12.58
CA VAL A 58 -24.07 0.53 11.84
C VAL A 58 -23.68 1.73 12.68
N THR A 59 -22.38 1.84 12.97
CA THR A 59 -21.77 2.99 13.63
C THR A 59 -20.87 3.73 12.65
N VAL A 60 -20.97 5.06 12.58
CA VAL A 60 -20.13 5.87 11.70
C VAL A 60 -19.17 6.70 12.55
N MET A 61 -17.86 6.51 12.37
CA MET A 61 -16.80 7.26 13.04
C MET A 61 -16.23 8.31 12.08
N VAL A 62 -16.45 9.59 12.41
CA VAL A 62 -16.00 10.70 11.58
C VAL A 62 -14.76 11.36 12.18
N THR A 63 -13.71 11.55 11.39
CA THR A 63 -12.50 12.27 11.82
C THR A 63 -12.77 13.78 11.93
N LYS A 64 -12.68 14.36 13.14
CA LYS A 64 -12.87 15.79 13.40
C LYS A 64 -11.65 16.63 13.03
N LYS A 65 -10.48 16.25 13.54
CA LYS A 65 -9.21 16.97 13.40
C LYS A 65 -8.06 15.98 13.32
N GLY A 66 -7.60 15.73 12.10
CA GLY A 66 -6.63 14.67 11.83
C GLY A 66 -7.20 13.28 12.12
N VAL A 67 -6.32 12.28 12.18
CA VAL A 67 -6.71 10.86 12.26
C VAL A 67 -7.03 10.36 13.67
N ASN A 68 -6.74 11.14 14.72
CA ASN A 68 -6.82 10.69 16.12
C ASN A 68 -8.08 11.15 16.87
N ASP A 69 -8.81 12.16 16.37
CA ASP A 69 -10.02 12.69 17.01
C ASP A 69 -11.25 12.20 16.23
N LEU A 70 -11.81 11.07 16.68
CA LEU A 70 -12.99 10.45 16.08
C LEU A 70 -14.26 10.81 16.83
N GLU A 71 -15.29 11.24 16.10
CA GLU A 71 -16.65 11.40 16.62
C GLU A 71 -17.54 10.25 16.17
N ILE A 72 -18.19 9.60 17.13
CA ILE A 72 -19.02 8.43 16.89
C ILE A 72 -20.47 8.87 16.66
N TYR A 73 -20.98 8.60 15.47
CA TYR A 73 -22.35 8.85 15.07
C TYR A 73 -23.20 7.58 15.15
N THR A 74 -24.17 7.63 16.04
CA THR A 74 -25.28 6.67 16.19
C THR A 74 -26.60 7.42 15.94
N PRO A 75 -27.74 6.73 15.77
CA PRO A 75 -29.04 7.40 15.65
C PRO A 75 -29.33 8.38 16.80
N LYS A 76 -28.91 8.05 18.02
CA LYS A 76 -29.04 8.92 19.19
C LYS A 76 -28.15 10.16 19.07
N HIS A 77 -26.87 9.99 18.71
CA HIS A 77 -25.94 11.11 18.54
C HIS A 77 -26.38 12.06 17.43
N MET A 78 -26.92 11.52 16.32
CA MET A 78 -27.51 12.31 15.23
C MET A 78 -28.67 13.19 15.72
N GLN A 79 -29.53 12.63 16.57
CA GLN A 79 -30.62 13.37 17.18
C GLN A 79 -30.11 14.48 18.12
N GLU A 80 -29.03 14.25 18.86
CA GLU A 80 -28.42 15.24 19.76
C GLU A 80 -27.73 16.39 19.02
N VAL A 81 -26.96 16.06 17.97
CA VAL A 81 -26.16 17.05 17.21
C VAL A 81 -26.99 17.81 16.18
N TYR A 82 -27.81 17.11 15.40
CA TYR A 82 -28.55 17.68 14.27
C TYR A 82 -30.04 17.85 14.53
N GLY A 83 -30.57 17.24 15.60
CA GLY A 83 -31.99 17.27 15.92
C GLY A 83 -32.84 16.41 14.99
N VAL A 84 -32.23 15.53 14.19
CA VAL A 84 -32.90 14.69 13.19
C VAL A 84 -32.32 13.28 13.20
N THR A 85 -33.08 12.32 12.70
CA THR A 85 -32.60 10.95 12.49
C THR A 85 -31.65 10.86 11.28
N PRO A 86 -30.81 9.80 11.18
CA PRO A 86 -29.95 9.57 10.02
C PRO A 86 -30.68 9.65 8.67
N LYS A 87 -31.86 9.04 8.55
CA LYS A 87 -32.69 9.10 7.33
C LYS A 87 -33.17 10.52 7.00
N GLN A 88 -33.57 11.27 8.03
CA GLN A 88 -34.01 12.66 7.87
C GLN A 88 -32.86 13.62 7.55
N PHE A 89 -31.62 13.24 7.86
CA PHE A 89 -30.45 14.05 7.54
C PHE A 89 -30.30 14.24 6.02
N ILE A 90 -30.67 13.23 5.23
CA ILE A 90 -30.74 13.30 3.76
C ILE A 90 -31.71 14.42 3.33
N ASP A 91 -32.90 14.45 3.94
CA ASP A 91 -33.90 15.49 3.67
C ASP A 91 -33.42 16.89 4.10
N VAL A 92 -32.64 16.97 5.18
CA VAL A 92 -32.03 18.23 5.62
C VAL A 92 -31.03 18.73 4.57
N LYS A 93 -30.13 17.86 4.09
CA LYS A 93 -29.13 18.14 3.05
C LYS A 93 -29.79 18.55 1.74
N ALA A 94 -30.83 17.84 1.33
CA ALA A 94 -31.64 18.17 0.16
C ALA A 94 -32.17 19.62 0.17
N LEU A 95 -32.62 20.10 1.32
CA LEU A 95 -33.14 21.46 1.47
C LEU A 95 -32.03 22.51 1.57
N MET A 96 -30.92 22.21 2.25
CA MET A 96 -29.84 23.19 2.44
C MET A 96 -28.85 23.29 1.28
N GLY A 97 -28.81 22.26 0.42
CA GLY A 97 -27.81 22.14 -0.63
C GLY A 97 -26.45 21.69 -0.12
N ASP A 98 -25.59 21.30 -1.05
CA ASP A 98 -24.16 21.11 -0.80
C ASP A 98 -23.34 21.77 -1.91
N ALA A 99 -22.44 22.67 -1.51
CA ALA A 99 -21.56 23.36 -2.43
C ALA A 99 -20.42 22.46 -2.92
N SER A 100 -20.00 21.48 -2.12
CA SER A 100 -18.96 20.51 -2.48
C SER A 100 -19.45 19.61 -3.61
N ASP A 101 -20.71 19.14 -3.53
CA ASP A 101 -21.36 18.30 -4.55
C ASP A 101 -22.14 19.12 -5.59
N ASN A 102 -21.95 20.44 -5.57
CA ASN A 102 -22.46 21.38 -6.56
C ASN A 102 -24.00 21.32 -6.79
N TYR A 103 -24.78 21.16 -5.71
CA TYR A 103 -26.24 21.31 -5.76
C TYR A 103 -26.75 22.38 -4.77
N PRO A 104 -27.57 23.34 -5.22
CA PRO A 104 -27.84 24.57 -4.45
C PRO A 104 -28.89 24.43 -3.34
N GLY A 105 -29.69 23.35 -3.34
CA GLY A 105 -30.84 23.22 -2.43
C GLY A 105 -31.90 24.32 -2.64
N VAL A 106 -32.51 24.77 -1.55
CA VAL A 106 -33.54 25.82 -1.52
C VAL A 106 -32.94 27.14 -1.04
N GLU A 107 -33.20 28.22 -1.78
CA GLU A 107 -32.62 29.52 -1.44
C GLU A 107 -33.03 29.96 -0.02
N LYS A 108 -32.05 30.45 0.75
CA LYS A 108 -32.21 30.92 2.14
C LYS A 108 -32.67 29.84 3.14
N VAL A 109 -32.64 28.56 2.77
CA VAL A 109 -32.87 27.47 3.71
C VAL A 109 -31.51 26.88 4.13
N GLY A 110 -31.02 27.25 5.31
CA GLY A 110 -29.82 26.62 5.89
C GLY A 110 -30.16 25.45 6.82
N ALA A 111 -29.14 24.75 7.32
CA ALA A 111 -29.27 23.56 8.19
C ALA A 111 -30.33 23.69 9.30
N LYS A 112 -30.33 24.79 10.06
CA LYS A 112 -31.31 25.00 11.15
C LYS A 112 -32.75 25.10 10.66
N THR A 113 -32.97 25.74 9.51
CA THR A 113 -34.31 25.89 8.92
C THR A 113 -34.76 24.57 8.31
N ALA A 114 -33.86 23.88 7.61
CA ALA A 114 -34.08 22.55 7.05
C ALA A 114 -34.47 21.55 8.15
N SER A 115 -33.67 21.40 9.22
CA SER A 115 -34.01 20.50 10.34
C SER A 115 -35.36 20.81 10.97
N LYS A 116 -35.74 22.09 11.11
CA LYS A 116 -37.07 22.46 11.62
C LYS A 116 -38.20 22.01 10.69
N LEU A 117 -38.04 22.20 9.39
CA LEU A 117 -39.02 21.76 8.40
C LEU A 117 -39.13 20.23 8.39
N ILE A 118 -38.01 19.52 8.38
CA ILE A 118 -38.01 18.06 8.37
C ILE A 118 -38.56 17.47 9.68
N ASN A 119 -38.28 18.07 10.83
CA ASN A 119 -38.92 17.65 12.09
C ASN A 119 -40.44 17.88 12.09
N GLN A 120 -40.92 18.94 11.42
CA GLN A 120 -42.34 19.25 11.36
C GLN A 120 -43.09 18.37 10.35
N TYR A 121 -42.49 18.10 9.18
CA TYR A 121 -43.18 17.46 8.06
C TYR A 121 -42.71 16.01 7.81
N GLY A 122 -41.62 15.57 8.43
CA GLY A 122 -41.07 14.22 8.34
C GLY A 122 -40.07 14.06 7.21
N SER A 123 -40.41 14.48 5.99
CA SER A 123 -39.55 14.38 4.79
C SER A 123 -39.78 15.53 3.81
N VAL A 124 -38.92 15.64 2.79
CA VAL A 124 -39.08 16.60 1.68
C VAL A 124 -40.38 16.37 0.92
N GLU A 125 -40.76 15.12 0.65
CA GLU A 125 -42.01 14.79 -0.06
C GLU A 125 -43.23 15.27 0.74
N ASN A 126 -43.29 14.92 2.02
CA ASN A 126 -44.38 15.33 2.89
C ASN A 126 -44.46 16.85 3.07
N LEU A 127 -43.31 17.54 3.11
CA LEU A 127 -43.24 19.00 3.14
C LEU A 127 -43.92 19.60 1.90
N TYR A 128 -43.66 19.04 0.72
CA TYR A 128 -44.24 19.53 -0.53
C TYR A 128 -45.71 19.13 -0.73
N GLU A 129 -46.14 17.97 -0.23
CA GLU A 129 -47.56 17.60 -0.18
C GLU A 129 -48.36 18.56 0.70
N LYS A 130 -47.77 19.00 1.82
CA LYS A 130 -48.39 19.92 2.78
C LYS A 130 -47.94 21.37 2.63
N ILE A 131 -47.36 21.74 1.48
CA ILE A 131 -46.78 23.08 1.26
C ILE A 131 -47.79 24.20 1.53
N ALA A 132 -49.08 23.96 1.30
CA ALA A 132 -50.15 24.91 1.58
C ALA A 132 -50.22 25.29 3.08
N GLN A 133 -49.91 24.37 3.99
CA GLN A 133 -49.93 24.54 5.44
C GLN A 133 -48.70 25.27 5.98
N VAL A 134 -47.62 25.37 5.17
CA VAL A 134 -46.43 26.14 5.53
C VAL A 134 -46.83 27.61 5.69
N LYS A 135 -46.37 28.24 6.78
CA LYS A 135 -46.65 29.64 7.09
C LYS A 135 -46.26 30.54 5.92
N ALA A 136 -47.17 31.44 5.53
CA ALA A 136 -46.90 32.45 4.51
C ALA A 136 -45.67 33.27 4.90
N SER A 137 -44.62 33.16 4.09
CA SER A 137 -43.29 33.74 4.31
C SER A 137 -42.47 33.67 3.04
N LYS A 138 -41.39 34.47 2.94
CA LYS A 138 -40.43 34.36 1.84
C LYS A 138 -39.85 32.96 1.69
N ILE A 139 -39.67 32.23 2.80
CA ILE A 139 -39.21 30.83 2.78
C ILE A 139 -40.20 29.93 2.02
N LYS A 140 -41.51 30.13 2.18
CA LYS A 140 -42.52 29.39 1.42
C LYS A 140 -42.41 29.66 -0.09
N GLU A 141 -42.16 30.91 -0.47
CA GLU A 141 -41.95 31.28 -1.88
C GLU A 141 -40.71 30.60 -2.46
N TYR A 142 -39.59 30.59 -1.72
CA TYR A 142 -38.37 29.88 -2.13
C TYR A 142 -38.58 28.37 -2.21
N LEU A 143 -39.26 27.76 -1.24
CA LEU A 143 -39.60 26.33 -1.28
C LEU A 143 -40.38 25.97 -2.54
N ILE A 144 -41.38 26.76 -2.91
CA ILE A 144 -42.19 26.54 -4.12
C ILE A 144 -41.33 26.70 -5.39
N ARG A 145 -40.54 27.77 -5.47
CA ARG A 145 -39.69 28.07 -6.63
C ARG A 145 -38.60 27.02 -6.85
N ASP A 146 -37.94 26.59 -5.77
CA ASP A 146 -36.77 25.72 -5.80
C ASP A 146 -37.12 24.24 -5.53
N LYS A 147 -38.40 23.87 -5.67
CA LYS A 147 -38.89 22.49 -5.44
C LYS A 147 -38.08 21.44 -6.19
N ASN A 148 -37.76 21.69 -7.45
CA ASN A 148 -37.00 20.74 -8.26
C ASN A 148 -35.57 20.57 -7.75
N ASN A 149 -34.96 21.64 -7.22
CA ASN A 149 -33.63 21.56 -6.62
C ASN A 149 -33.64 20.74 -5.34
N ALA A 150 -34.67 20.88 -4.50
CA ALA A 150 -34.81 20.08 -3.29
C ALA A 150 -34.99 18.58 -3.60
N ILE A 151 -35.84 18.25 -4.58
CA ILE A 151 -36.07 16.85 -5.00
C ILE A 151 -34.79 16.26 -5.60
N LEU A 152 -34.11 17.00 -6.47
CA LEU A 152 -32.84 16.56 -7.06
C LEU A 152 -31.75 16.42 -5.98
N GLY A 153 -31.63 17.40 -5.09
CA GLY A 153 -30.68 17.39 -3.98
C GLY A 153 -30.87 16.20 -3.06
N LYS A 154 -32.12 15.78 -2.80
CA LYS A 154 -32.38 14.54 -2.05
C LYS A 154 -31.81 13.31 -2.77
N LYS A 155 -32.03 13.21 -4.08
CA LYS A 155 -31.50 12.11 -4.88
C LYS A 155 -29.97 12.08 -4.85
N LEU A 156 -29.32 13.24 -4.96
CA LEU A 156 -27.86 13.36 -4.95
C LEU A 156 -27.26 13.10 -3.56
N ALA A 157 -27.92 13.56 -2.49
CA ALA A 157 -27.45 13.35 -1.12
C ALA A 157 -27.68 11.93 -0.59
N THR A 158 -28.49 11.11 -1.28
CA THR A 158 -28.79 9.74 -0.86
C THR A 158 -27.67 8.82 -1.35
N ILE A 159 -26.98 8.16 -0.43
CA ILE A 159 -25.95 7.17 -0.76
C ILE A 159 -26.60 5.92 -1.34
N ASP A 160 -26.09 5.44 -2.48
CA ASP A 160 -26.58 4.21 -3.10
C ASP A 160 -26.04 2.99 -2.35
N CYS A 161 -26.96 2.25 -1.72
CA CYS A 161 -26.63 1.00 -1.02
C CYS A 161 -26.91 -0.25 -1.89
N THR A 162 -26.99 -0.08 -3.21
CA THR A 162 -27.28 -1.15 -4.18
C THR A 162 -26.28 -1.21 -5.34
N SER A 163 -25.08 -0.65 -5.14
CA SER A 163 -24.00 -0.73 -6.12
C SER A 163 -23.62 -2.19 -6.41
N PRO A 164 -23.23 -2.53 -7.66
CA PRO A 164 -22.88 -3.88 -8.06
C PRO A 164 -21.47 -4.25 -7.55
N VAL A 165 -21.35 -4.41 -6.24
CA VAL A 165 -20.12 -4.83 -5.58
C VAL A 165 -19.96 -6.34 -5.73
N ASP A 166 -18.85 -6.78 -6.35
CA ASP A 166 -18.56 -8.20 -6.56
C ASP A 166 -17.99 -8.90 -5.31
N LEU A 167 -17.61 -8.10 -4.31
CA LEU A 167 -16.92 -8.57 -3.10
C LEU A 167 -17.91 -9.08 -2.05
N LYS A 168 -17.63 -10.23 -1.42
CA LYS A 168 -18.43 -10.76 -0.32
C LYS A 168 -17.84 -10.39 1.03
N ILE A 169 -18.66 -10.46 2.08
CA ILE A 169 -18.19 -10.22 3.46
C ILE A 169 -17.15 -11.27 3.87
N ASP A 170 -17.33 -12.54 3.48
CA ASP A 170 -16.37 -13.62 3.75
C ASP A 170 -15.00 -13.35 3.10
N ASP A 171 -14.94 -12.55 2.04
CA ASP A 171 -13.69 -12.20 1.36
C ASP A 171 -12.88 -11.11 2.09
N LEU A 172 -13.44 -10.53 3.17
CA LEU A 172 -12.89 -9.40 3.92
C LEU A 172 -12.22 -9.78 5.25
N GLU A 173 -12.07 -11.07 5.54
CA GLU A 173 -11.32 -11.50 6.72
C GLU A 173 -9.91 -10.91 6.70
N LEU A 174 -9.48 -10.32 7.83
CA LEU A 174 -8.15 -9.74 7.97
C LEU A 174 -7.11 -10.84 7.83
N GLN A 175 -6.23 -10.70 6.83
CA GLN A 175 -5.16 -11.64 6.58
C GLN A 175 -3.94 -11.35 7.46
N ALA A 176 -3.07 -12.34 7.61
CA ALA A 176 -1.80 -12.13 8.30
C ALA A 176 -0.95 -11.07 7.57
N GLN A 177 -0.22 -10.28 8.34
CA GLN A 177 0.68 -9.26 7.81
C GLN A 177 1.86 -9.92 7.08
N GLN A 178 2.21 -9.35 5.93
CA GLN A 178 3.36 -9.74 5.13
C GLN A 178 4.60 -9.01 5.64
N LEU A 179 5.16 -9.49 6.76
CA LEU A 179 6.19 -8.79 7.54
C LEU A 179 7.47 -8.50 6.72
N THR A 180 7.92 -9.45 5.91
CA THR A 180 9.09 -9.29 5.04
C THR A 180 8.86 -8.15 4.03
N GLN A 181 7.70 -8.14 3.38
CA GLN A 181 7.31 -7.11 2.43
C GLN A 181 7.09 -5.75 3.11
N LEU A 182 6.47 -5.72 4.31
CA LEU A 182 6.30 -4.50 5.12
C LEU A 182 7.64 -3.88 5.49
N ARG A 183 8.62 -4.69 5.90
CA ARG A 183 9.95 -4.22 6.25
C ARG A 183 10.62 -3.53 5.06
N SER A 184 10.73 -4.22 3.93
CA SER A 184 11.30 -3.63 2.70
C SER A 184 10.53 -2.40 2.23
N PHE A 185 9.20 -2.41 2.35
CA PHE A 185 8.36 -1.26 2.03
C PHE A 185 8.66 -0.04 2.91
N TYR A 186 8.78 -0.24 4.23
CA TYR A 186 9.12 0.83 5.17
C TYR A 186 10.56 1.32 5.00
N GLU A 187 11.51 0.45 4.67
CA GLU A 187 12.90 0.83 4.36
C GLU A 187 12.94 1.70 3.11
N ARG A 188 12.29 1.25 2.03
CA ARG A 188 12.17 2.00 0.77
C ARG A 188 11.57 3.39 0.97
N LEU A 189 10.60 3.54 1.87
CA LEU A 189 9.97 4.82 2.20
C LEU A 189 10.66 5.60 3.33
N GLY A 190 11.70 5.05 3.95
CA GLY A 190 12.43 5.68 5.06
C GLY A 190 11.63 5.80 6.36
N PHE A 191 10.62 4.94 6.56
CA PHE A 191 9.71 4.94 7.72
C PHE A 191 10.32 4.28 8.97
N LYS A 192 11.39 4.90 9.50
CA LYS A 192 12.18 4.38 10.63
C LYS A 192 11.37 4.02 11.88
N LYS A 193 10.33 4.80 12.20
CA LYS A 193 9.45 4.53 13.35
C LYS A 193 8.67 3.23 13.17
N PHE A 194 8.02 3.06 12.02
CA PHE A 194 7.23 1.85 11.74
C PHE A 194 8.12 0.61 11.62
N LEU A 195 9.33 0.76 11.07
CA LEU A 195 10.37 -0.27 11.08
C LEU A 195 10.71 -0.75 12.49
N SER A 196 10.90 0.17 13.45
CA SER A 196 11.22 -0.19 14.83
C SER A 196 10.05 -0.81 15.61
N GLU A 197 8.83 -0.68 15.10
CA GLU A 197 7.63 -1.28 15.69
C GLU A 197 7.30 -2.66 15.10
N LEU A 198 7.93 -3.05 13.99
CA LEU A 198 7.77 -4.39 13.43
C LEU A 198 8.46 -5.43 14.32
N PRO A 199 7.84 -6.61 14.52
CA PRO A 199 8.52 -7.73 15.18
C PRO A 199 9.77 -8.13 14.39
N ASP A 200 10.79 -8.61 15.11
CA ASP A 200 12.00 -9.13 14.47
C ASP A 200 11.67 -10.39 13.66
N VAL A 201 12.17 -10.42 12.43
CA VAL A 201 11.80 -11.41 11.39
C VAL A 201 12.36 -12.81 11.69
N GLU A 202 13.22 -12.95 12.71
CA GLU A 202 13.87 -14.23 13.06
C GLU A 202 12.87 -15.35 13.45
N GLU A 203 11.61 -15.04 13.80
CA GLU A 203 10.66 -16.09 14.25
C GLU A 203 9.65 -16.59 13.19
N ILE A 204 9.51 -15.98 12.01
CA ILE A 204 8.30 -16.21 11.18
C ILE A 204 8.55 -16.82 9.80
N ASP A 205 9.76 -16.75 9.21
CA ASP A 205 9.97 -17.12 7.80
C ASP A 205 10.61 -18.51 7.56
N ASN A 206 10.18 -19.53 8.31
CA ASN A 206 10.61 -20.92 8.09
C ASN A 206 9.94 -21.62 6.88
N LYS A 207 9.34 -20.86 5.94
CA LYS A 207 8.66 -21.43 4.77
C LYS A 207 8.84 -20.58 3.52
N VAL A 208 10.01 -20.69 2.91
CA VAL A 208 10.30 -21.13 1.53
C VAL A 208 11.77 -20.75 1.29
N GLN A 209 12.68 -21.58 1.80
CA GLN A 209 14.03 -21.64 1.24
C GLN A 209 13.93 -22.61 0.08
N ASP A 210 13.94 -22.11 -1.16
CA ASP A 210 14.48 -22.93 -2.24
C ASP A 210 15.93 -23.24 -1.85
N GLU A 211 16.28 -24.52 -1.77
CA GLU A 211 17.63 -24.94 -1.42
C GLU A 211 18.61 -24.41 -2.48
N CYS A 212 19.31 -23.32 -2.15
CA CYS A 212 20.42 -22.84 -2.97
C CYS A 212 21.55 -23.87 -2.86
N HIS A 213 21.67 -24.74 -3.86
CA HIS A 213 22.78 -25.69 -3.93
C HIS A 213 24.08 -24.96 -4.28
N TYR A 214 25.00 -24.90 -3.33
CA TYR A 214 26.36 -24.37 -3.51
C TYR A 214 27.41 -25.39 -3.06
N GLU A 215 28.61 -25.27 -3.62
CA GLU A 215 29.79 -26.03 -3.21
C GLU A 215 30.77 -25.09 -2.49
N ILE A 216 31.27 -25.50 -1.32
CA ILE A 216 32.29 -24.72 -0.60
C ILE A 216 33.62 -24.88 -1.34
N LEU A 217 34.25 -23.77 -1.66
CA LEU A 217 35.51 -23.75 -2.38
C LEU A 217 36.69 -23.79 -1.41
N ASP A 218 37.63 -24.71 -1.66
CA ASP A 218 38.86 -24.86 -0.90
C ASP A 218 40.05 -25.19 -1.83
N LYS A 219 41.22 -25.45 -1.25
CA LYS A 219 42.42 -25.75 -2.03
C LYS A 219 42.37 -27.08 -2.78
N ASP A 220 41.57 -28.03 -2.31
CA ASP A 220 41.53 -29.38 -2.83
C ASP A 220 40.62 -29.47 -4.07
N ASN A 221 39.49 -28.75 -4.06
CA ASN A 221 38.54 -28.74 -5.18
C ASN A 221 38.76 -27.62 -6.21
N LEU A 222 39.67 -26.67 -5.94
CA LEU A 222 40.05 -25.62 -6.89
C LEU A 222 40.30 -26.22 -8.28
N SER A 223 41.15 -27.22 -8.39
CA SER A 223 41.57 -27.78 -9.69
C SER A 223 40.44 -28.36 -10.54
N GLU A 224 39.35 -28.83 -9.92
CA GLU A 224 38.21 -29.45 -10.60
C GLU A 224 37.35 -28.44 -11.35
N ILE A 225 37.33 -27.19 -10.89
CA ILE A 225 36.54 -26.10 -11.47
C ILE A 225 37.04 -25.71 -12.86
N PHE A 226 38.35 -25.85 -13.06
CA PHE A 226 39.05 -25.49 -14.29
C PHE A 226 39.15 -26.67 -15.28
N ALA A 227 38.55 -27.81 -14.96
CA ALA A 227 38.51 -28.97 -15.86
C ALA A 227 37.47 -28.84 -16.99
N THR A 228 36.63 -27.81 -16.94
CA THR A 228 35.55 -27.59 -17.90
C THR A 228 35.79 -26.29 -18.66
N ASP A 229 35.57 -26.28 -19.98
CA ASP A 229 35.63 -25.05 -20.78
C ASP A 229 34.45 -24.12 -20.48
N PHE A 230 34.74 -22.83 -20.33
CA PHE A 230 33.78 -21.73 -20.20
C PHE A 230 34.40 -20.41 -20.68
N ASP A 231 33.55 -19.49 -21.10
CA ASP A 231 33.90 -18.15 -21.59
C ASP A 231 33.23 -17.03 -20.77
N HIS A 232 32.38 -17.38 -19.81
CA HIS A 232 31.65 -16.45 -18.95
C HIS A 232 31.54 -16.96 -17.51
N ILE A 233 31.66 -16.05 -16.53
CA ILE A 233 31.42 -16.30 -15.10
C ILE A 233 30.61 -15.17 -14.47
N SER A 234 29.88 -15.49 -13.39
CA SER A 234 29.37 -14.46 -12.46
C SER A 234 30.22 -14.45 -11.20
N PHE A 235 30.64 -13.27 -10.76
CA PHE A 235 31.52 -13.10 -9.61
C PHE A 235 31.00 -12.02 -8.67
N ASN A 236 31.05 -12.27 -7.37
CA ASN A 236 30.83 -11.24 -6.37
C ASN A 236 31.79 -11.41 -5.20
N LEU A 237 32.48 -10.32 -4.84
CA LEU A 237 33.31 -10.19 -3.66
C LEU A 237 32.56 -9.39 -2.59
N GLU A 238 32.25 -10.06 -1.48
CA GLU A 238 31.46 -9.48 -0.40
C GLU A 238 32.33 -8.86 0.67
N MET A 239 31.91 -7.69 1.15
CA MET A 239 32.64 -6.89 2.12
C MET A 239 31.68 -6.32 3.16
N ILE A 240 32.15 -6.15 4.39
CA ILE A 240 31.35 -5.64 5.49
C ILE A 240 31.46 -4.10 5.50
N GLY A 241 30.37 -3.43 5.14
CA GLY A 241 30.21 -1.98 5.14
C GLY A 241 30.40 -1.30 3.78
N ASP A 242 30.03 -0.02 3.73
CA ASP A 242 29.93 0.76 2.49
C ASP A 242 31.29 1.17 1.92
N ASN A 243 32.27 1.43 2.80
CA ASN A 243 33.59 1.92 2.39
C ASN A 243 34.50 0.76 1.95
N TYR A 244 34.33 0.32 0.69
CA TYR A 244 35.07 -0.78 0.08
C TYR A 244 36.61 -0.59 0.01
N HIS A 245 37.14 0.60 0.32
CA HIS A 245 38.58 0.80 0.48
C HIS A 245 39.12 0.21 1.79
N LEU A 246 38.30 0.18 2.85
CA LEU A 246 38.69 -0.22 4.20
C LEU A 246 37.89 -1.41 4.73
N ALA A 247 36.76 -1.72 4.10
CA ALA A 247 35.84 -2.77 4.52
C ALA A 247 36.54 -4.13 4.66
N GLN A 248 36.18 -4.87 5.71
CA GLN A 248 36.64 -6.24 5.91
C GLN A 248 35.98 -7.15 4.87
N TYR A 249 36.69 -8.15 4.38
CA TYR A 249 36.10 -9.16 3.51
C TYR A 249 35.18 -10.10 4.29
N ALA A 250 34.02 -10.39 3.72
CA ALA A 250 33.11 -11.43 4.22
C ALA A 250 33.35 -12.76 3.50
N GLY A 251 33.64 -12.71 2.19
CA GLY A 251 33.85 -13.87 1.35
C GLY A 251 33.66 -13.53 -0.13
N PHE A 252 33.62 -14.54 -0.98
CA PHE A 252 33.30 -14.37 -2.39
C PHE A 252 32.46 -15.54 -2.92
N SER A 253 31.80 -15.29 -4.04
CA SER A 253 31.08 -16.31 -4.80
C SER A 253 31.48 -16.27 -6.27
N VAL A 254 31.50 -17.46 -6.89
CA VAL A 254 31.74 -17.64 -8.31
C VAL A 254 30.68 -18.58 -8.85
N LYS A 255 29.97 -18.17 -9.92
CA LYS A 255 29.09 -19.05 -10.68
C LYS A 255 29.72 -19.38 -12.02
N ILE A 256 29.84 -20.66 -12.31
CA ILE A 256 30.29 -21.18 -13.61
C ILE A 256 29.20 -22.13 -14.12
N LYS A 257 28.61 -21.77 -15.27
CA LYS A 257 27.43 -22.46 -15.82
C LYS A 257 26.31 -22.52 -14.77
N GLN A 258 25.96 -23.71 -14.29
CA GLN A 258 24.91 -23.92 -13.27
C GLN A 258 25.46 -24.17 -11.86
N LYS A 259 26.79 -24.25 -11.70
CA LYS A 259 27.41 -24.50 -10.39
C LYS A 259 27.77 -23.18 -9.70
N ILE A 260 27.45 -23.11 -8.41
CA ILE A 260 27.74 -21.97 -7.54
C ILE A 260 28.79 -22.42 -6.53
N TYR A 261 29.88 -21.66 -6.44
CA TYR A 261 30.96 -21.86 -5.48
C TYR A 261 31.02 -20.68 -4.53
N VAL A 262 31.21 -20.94 -3.24
CA VAL A 262 31.33 -19.92 -2.21
C VAL A 262 32.55 -20.18 -1.32
N CYS A 263 33.18 -19.12 -0.84
CA CYS A 263 34.32 -19.20 0.05
C CYS A 263 34.34 -17.98 0.99
N ASP A 264 34.58 -18.19 2.27
CA ASP A 264 34.79 -17.14 3.26
C ASP A 264 36.26 -16.67 3.28
N ASP A 265 37.21 -17.55 2.94
CA ASP A 265 38.63 -17.22 2.81
C ASP A 265 38.96 -16.59 1.45
N VAL A 266 38.91 -15.25 1.40
CA VAL A 266 39.29 -14.48 0.21
C VAL A 266 40.76 -14.65 -0.22
N THR A 267 41.65 -15.17 0.62
CA THR A 267 43.05 -15.39 0.22
C THR A 267 43.15 -16.45 -0.88
N LEU A 268 42.15 -17.32 -1.00
CA LEU A 268 42.06 -18.32 -2.06
C LEU A 268 42.03 -17.68 -3.46
N LEU A 269 41.53 -16.44 -3.58
CA LEU A 269 41.55 -15.69 -4.85
C LEU A 269 42.97 -15.44 -5.39
N GLN A 270 43.98 -15.47 -4.52
CA GLN A 270 45.38 -15.29 -4.92
C GLN A 270 46.00 -16.56 -5.50
N GLU A 271 45.34 -17.72 -5.33
CA GLU A 271 45.78 -18.97 -5.94
C GLU A 271 45.71 -18.86 -7.47
N ALA A 272 46.71 -19.44 -8.15
CA ALA A 272 46.91 -19.27 -9.58
C ALA A 272 45.67 -19.54 -10.46
N PRO A 273 44.83 -20.55 -10.17
CA PRO A 273 43.65 -20.81 -10.99
C PRO A 273 42.62 -19.67 -10.97
N LEU A 274 42.20 -19.21 -9.79
CA LEU A 274 41.21 -18.12 -9.65
C LEU A 274 41.77 -16.79 -10.14
N LYS A 275 43.01 -16.48 -9.74
CA LYS A 275 43.69 -15.26 -10.17
C LYS A 275 43.75 -15.15 -11.70
N LYS A 276 44.09 -16.24 -12.38
CA LYS A 276 44.15 -16.27 -13.85
C LYS A 276 42.80 -15.99 -14.49
N ILE A 277 41.69 -16.53 -13.98
CA ILE A 277 40.35 -16.26 -14.54
C ILE A 277 40.01 -14.78 -14.40
N LEU A 278 40.17 -14.23 -13.20
CA LEU A 278 39.82 -12.84 -12.90
C LEU A 278 40.67 -11.87 -13.75
N GLU A 279 41.92 -12.23 -14.01
CA GLU A 279 42.86 -11.48 -14.85
C GLU A 279 42.78 -11.82 -16.36
N ASP A 280 41.97 -12.80 -16.77
CA ASP A 280 41.83 -13.17 -18.19
C ASP A 280 41.03 -12.10 -18.96
N LYS A 281 41.48 -11.73 -20.16
CA LYS A 281 40.80 -10.72 -20.98
C LYS A 281 39.71 -11.29 -21.90
N ASN A 282 39.67 -12.61 -22.06
CA ASN A 282 38.73 -13.30 -22.95
C ASN A 282 37.53 -13.88 -22.18
N ILE A 283 37.68 -14.17 -20.90
CA ILE A 283 36.57 -14.64 -20.05
C ILE A 283 35.74 -13.43 -19.64
N ALA A 284 34.46 -13.41 -19.98
CA ALA A 284 33.53 -12.36 -19.58
C ALA A 284 33.11 -12.52 -18.10
N LYS A 285 32.98 -11.39 -17.39
CA LYS A 285 32.53 -11.37 -16.00
C LYS A 285 31.28 -10.52 -15.83
N GLN A 286 30.29 -11.10 -15.20
CA GLN A 286 29.14 -10.41 -14.66
C GLN A 286 29.35 -10.20 -13.16
N VAL A 287 29.12 -8.98 -12.68
CA VAL A 287 29.29 -8.60 -11.27
C VAL A 287 28.11 -7.77 -10.77
N PHE A 288 28.00 -7.64 -9.44
CA PHE A 288 27.15 -6.64 -8.80
C PHE A 288 28.06 -5.56 -8.18
N ASP A 289 27.97 -4.31 -8.64
CA ASP A 289 28.89 -3.22 -8.30
C ASP A 289 30.34 -3.48 -8.73
N LEU A 290 30.65 -3.09 -9.97
CA LEU A 290 31.99 -3.19 -10.55
C LEU A 290 33.05 -2.47 -9.70
N LYS A 291 32.75 -1.29 -9.16
CA LYS A 291 33.76 -0.49 -8.46
C LYS A 291 34.17 -1.19 -7.17
N ARG A 292 33.20 -1.70 -6.43
CA ARG A 292 33.42 -2.44 -5.19
C ARG A 292 34.26 -3.69 -5.42
N ASN A 293 33.87 -4.51 -6.40
CA ASN A 293 34.61 -5.70 -6.79
C ASN A 293 36.04 -5.37 -7.25
N TYR A 294 36.20 -4.37 -8.10
CA TYR A 294 37.51 -3.97 -8.62
C TYR A 294 38.45 -3.49 -7.51
N VAL A 295 37.98 -2.60 -6.63
CA VAL A 295 38.81 -2.07 -5.53
C VAL A 295 39.14 -3.17 -4.50
N GLY A 296 38.18 -4.05 -4.19
CA GLY A 296 38.41 -5.19 -3.31
C GLY A 296 39.48 -6.15 -3.87
N LEU A 297 39.40 -6.51 -5.16
CA LEU A 297 40.40 -7.36 -5.80
C LEU A 297 41.79 -6.68 -5.90
N GLN A 298 41.84 -5.38 -6.16
CA GLN A 298 43.10 -4.63 -6.20
C GLN A 298 43.84 -4.66 -4.85
N ARG A 299 43.11 -4.60 -3.74
CA ARG A 299 43.67 -4.76 -2.38
C ARG A 299 44.31 -6.14 -2.16
N LEU A 300 43.90 -7.16 -2.93
CA LEU A 300 44.51 -8.50 -2.94
C LEU A 300 45.59 -8.67 -4.03
N GLY A 301 45.89 -7.63 -4.79
CA GLY A 301 46.86 -7.68 -5.89
C GLY A 301 46.37 -8.44 -7.12
N ILE A 302 45.06 -8.37 -7.39
CA ILE A 302 44.39 -9.00 -8.53
C ILE A 302 43.75 -7.90 -9.38
N THR A 303 43.98 -7.92 -10.70
CA THR A 303 43.35 -6.96 -11.61
C THR A 303 42.19 -7.58 -12.38
N LEU A 304 40.96 -7.16 -12.06
CA LEU A 304 39.77 -7.65 -12.75
C LEU A 304 39.72 -7.13 -14.20
N PHE A 305 39.66 -8.03 -15.17
CA PHE A 305 39.53 -7.70 -16.60
C PHE A 305 38.25 -8.26 -17.23
N ASN A 306 37.77 -7.61 -18.28
CA ASN A 306 36.64 -8.04 -19.11
C ASN A 306 35.30 -8.22 -18.35
N VAL A 307 34.93 -7.20 -17.58
CA VAL A 307 33.58 -7.11 -16.99
C VAL A 307 32.62 -6.62 -18.07
N THR A 308 31.65 -7.45 -18.44
CA THR A 308 30.66 -7.17 -19.48
C THR A 308 29.37 -6.62 -18.91
N ASP A 309 29.03 -7.00 -17.67
CA ASP A 309 27.74 -6.72 -17.05
C ASP A 309 27.93 -6.28 -15.59
N ASP A 310 27.37 -5.12 -15.25
CA ASP A 310 27.21 -4.63 -13.89
C ASP A 310 25.72 -4.53 -13.57
N ILE A 311 25.25 -5.45 -12.72
CA ILE A 311 23.83 -5.58 -12.39
C ILE A 311 23.31 -4.32 -11.69
N MET A 312 24.13 -3.64 -10.88
CA MET A 312 23.73 -2.40 -10.20
C MET A 312 23.55 -1.25 -11.19
N LEU A 313 24.37 -1.18 -12.24
CA LEU A 313 24.18 -0.20 -13.29
C LEU A 313 22.99 -0.55 -14.19
N ALA A 314 22.77 -1.84 -14.48
CA ALA A 314 21.62 -2.30 -15.23
C ALA A 314 20.31 -1.98 -14.50
N SER A 315 20.25 -2.19 -13.19
CA SER A 315 19.08 -1.83 -12.37
C SER A 315 18.84 -0.32 -12.36
N TYR A 316 19.91 0.49 -12.25
CA TYR A 316 19.79 1.94 -12.33
C TYR A 316 19.23 2.44 -13.66
N ILE A 317 19.58 1.78 -14.78
CA ILE A 317 19.03 2.11 -16.11
C ILE A 317 17.56 1.69 -16.20
N ALA A 318 17.19 0.56 -15.59
CA ALA A 318 15.83 0.05 -15.62
C ALA A 318 14.87 0.88 -14.75
N ASP A 319 15.31 1.31 -13.57
CA ASP A 319 14.58 2.17 -12.64
C ASP A 319 15.56 3.11 -11.93
N SER A 320 15.59 4.37 -12.38
CA SER A 320 16.48 5.39 -11.82
C SER A 320 16.01 5.94 -10.46
N GLU A 321 14.78 5.64 -10.04
CA GLU A 321 14.21 6.13 -8.78
C GLU A 321 14.51 5.17 -7.61
N ASN A 322 14.57 3.86 -7.87
CA ASN A 322 14.90 2.83 -6.88
C ASN A 322 16.30 2.23 -7.10
N ASN A 323 17.33 3.03 -6.87
CA ASN A 323 18.71 2.54 -6.94
C ASN A 323 19.10 1.81 -5.65
N ALA A 324 18.82 0.51 -5.59
CA ALA A 324 19.33 -0.34 -4.52
C ALA A 324 20.83 -0.55 -4.72
N GLY A 325 21.65 0.08 -3.87
CA GLY A 325 23.08 -0.24 -3.75
C GLY A 325 23.37 -1.57 -3.04
N ASP A 326 22.31 -2.32 -2.75
CA ASP A 326 22.33 -3.59 -2.05
C ASP A 326 21.69 -4.69 -2.93
N LEU A 327 22.36 -5.84 -3.02
CA LEU A 327 21.95 -6.94 -3.89
C LEU A 327 20.67 -7.62 -3.38
N GLY A 328 20.48 -7.73 -2.07
CA GLY A 328 19.29 -8.30 -1.46
C GLY A 328 18.06 -7.42 -1.71
N VAL A 329 18.19 -6.12 -1.51
CA VAL A 329 17.12 -5.15 -1.83
C VAL A 329 16.76 -5.20 -3.32
N LEU A 330 17.76 -5.31 -4.20
CA LEU A 330 17.51 -5.47 -5.64
C LEU A 330 16.80 -6.78 -5.96
N ALA A 331 17.28 -7.92 -5.43
CA ALA A 331 16.65 -9.24 -5.64
C ALA A 331 15.18 -9.24 -5.17
N ASN A 332 14.89 -8.65 -4.02
CA ASN A 332 13.54 -8.52 -3.48
C ASN A 332 12.60 -7.72 -4.40
N SER A 333 13.12 -6.68 -5.08
CA SER A 333 12.33 -5.91 -6.05
C SER A 333 11.86 -6.73 -7.26
N TYR A 334 12.57 -7.82 -7.58
CA TYR A 334 12.21 -8.79 -8.63
C TYR A 334 11.54 -10.05 -8.07
N GLN A 335 11.02 -9.98 -6.84
CA GLN A 335 10.31 -11.07 -6.16
C GLN A 335 11.21 -12.25 -5.72
N GLU A 336 12.53 -12.06 -5.67
CA GLU A 336 13.50 -13.07 -5.21
C GLU A 336 13.83 -12.85 -3.73
N PHE A 337 12.88 -13.22 -2.85
CA PHE A 337 12.90 -12.87 -1.42
C PHE A 337 13.88 -13.66 -0.53
N TYR A 338 14.57 -14.65 -1.09
CA TYR A 338 15.52 -15.49 -0.35
C TYR A 338 16.92 -14.85 -0.20
N VAL A 339 17.18 -13.71 -0.86
CA VAL A 339 18.45 -13.00 -0.78
C VAL A 339 18.34 -11.91 0.29
N GLN A 340 19.01 -12.11 1.43
CA GLN A 340 19.03 -11.14 2.53
C GLN A 340 20.04 -10.01 2.25
N SER A 341 19.71 -8.79 2.71
CA SER A 341 20.59 -7.60 2.68
C SER A 341 21.59 -7.59 3.83
#